data_AF-A0A7V6YZW6-F1
#
_entry.id   AF-A0A7V6YZW6-F1
#
_cell.length_a   1.000
_cell.length_b   1.000
_cell.length_c   1.000
_cell.angle_alpha   90.00
_cell.angle_beta   90.00
_cell.angle_gamma   90.00
#
_symmetry.space_group_name_H-M   'P 1'
#
loop_
_entity.id
_entity.type
_entity.pdbx_description
1 polymer ?
#
loop_
_entity_poly.entity_id
_entity_poly.type
_entity_poly.pdbx_seq_one_letter_code
_entity_poly.pdbx_strand_id
1 'polypeptide(L)' 'MLGIQDPWVALAIILCLASTLLCVVYAWLNWNRGDEELRTEDVRWAAEEDKVEETL' A
#
# COMPACT_ATOMS: atom_id res chain seq x y z
N MET A 1 11.54 -18.35 32.11
CA MET A 1 10.99 -16.98 32.03
C MET A 1 10.74 -16.64 30.56
N LEU A 2 9.56 -16.95 30.01
CA LEU A 2 9.11 -16.31 28.76
C LEU A 2 8.51 -14.91 29.03
N GLY A 3 8.79 -14.34 30.22
CA GLY A 3 8.66 -12.91 30.55
C GLY A 3 7.25 -12.33 30.66
N ILE A 4 6.24 -12.95 30.06
CA ILE A 4 4.90 -12.40 30.02
C ILE A 4 4.11 -12.97 31.21
N GLN A 5 4.20 -12.31 32.36
CA GLN A 5 3.39 -12.61 33.54
C GLN A 5 1.96 -12.06 33.43
N ASP A 6 1.72 -11.13 32.49
CA ASP A 6 0.49 -10.37 32.43
C ASP A 6 -0.32 -10.66 31.14
N PRO A 7 -1.51 -11.26 31.26
CA PRO A 7 -2.40 -11.54 30.12
C PRO A 7 -2.71 -10.29 29.28
N TRP A 8 -2.71 -9.10 29.87
CA TRP A 8 -2.97 -7.85 29.15
C TRP A 8 -1.85 -7.50 28.16
N VAL A 9 -0.60 -7.82 28.49
CA VAL A 9 0.54 -7.57 27.61
C VAL A 9 0.52 -8.52 26.42
N ALA A 10 0.19 -9.80 26.64
CA ALA A 10 0.01 -10.75 25.54
C ALA A 10 -1.11 -10.30 24.58
N LEU A 11 -2.23 -9.85 25.15
CA LEU A 11 -3.38 -9.34 24.39
C LEU A 11 -3.00 -8.10 23.58
N ALA A 12 -2.25 -7.15 24.16
CA ALA A 12 -1.77 -5.96 23.45
C ALA A 12 -0.89 -6.33 22.24
N ILE A 13 0.04 -7.28 22.39
CA ILE A 13 0.89 -7.75 21.28
C ILE A 13 0.05 -8.37 20.16
N ILE A 14 -0.93 -9.22 20.52
CA ILE A 14 -1.81 -9.86 19.54
C ILE A 14 -2.65 -8.81 18.80
N LEU A 15 -3.18 -7.81 19.50
CA LEU A 15 -3.95 -6.71 18.90
C LEU A 15 -3.10 -5.83 17.98
N CYS A 16 -1.87 -5.52 18.37
CA CYS A 16 -0.95 -4.77 17.51
C CYS A 16 -0.67 -5.54 16.22
N LEU A 17 -0.34 -6.83 16.31
CA LEU A 17 -0.11 -7.67 15.13
C LEU A 17 -1.36 -7.78 14.25
N ALA A 18 -2.53 -7.97 14.86
CA ALA A 18 -3.80 -8.02 14.15
C ALA A 18 -4.10 -6.69 13.43
N SER A 19 -3.83 -5.56 14.08
CA SER A 19 -4.01 -4.23 13.48
C SER A 19 -3.08 -4.03 12.29
N THR A 20 -1.80 -4.41 12.40
CA THR A 20 -0.87 -4.35 11.27
C THR A 20 -1.35 -5.21 10.10
N LEU A 21 -1.80 -6.44 10.38
CA LEU A 21 -2.36 -7.34 9.38
C LEU A 21 -3.59 -6.74 8.68
N LEU A 22 -4.52 -6.16 9.45
CA LEU A 22 -5.70 -5.49 8.91
C LEU A 22 -5.32 -4.32 7.99
N CYS A 23 -4.34 -3.50 8.39
CA CYS A 23 -3.86 -2.39 7.56
C CYS A 23 -3.26 -2.88 6.23
N VAL A 24 -2.41 -3.92 6.28
CA VAL A 24 -1.78 -4.50 5.09
C VAL A 24 -2.83 -5.12 4.16
N VAL A 25 -3.77 -5.90 4.70
CA VAL A 25 -4.84 -6.52 3.92
C VAL A 25 -5.74 -5.46 3.29
N TYR A 26 -6.13 -4.44 4.05
CA TYR A 26 -6.94 -3.35 3.53
C TYR A 26 -6.21 -2.59 2.42
N ALA A 27 -4.94 -2.23 2.63
CA ALA A 27 -4.12 -1.57 1.62
C ALA A 27 -4.01 -2.43 0.36
N TRP A 28 -3.75 -3.74 0.49
CA TRP A 28 -3.66 -4.65 -0.64
C TRP A 28 -4.96 -4.76 -1.44
N LEU A 29 -6.11 -4.84 -0.75
CA LEU A 29 -7.43 -4.87 -1.40
C LEU A 29 -7.82 -3.53 -2.03
N ASN A 30 -7.36 -2.41 -1.47
CA ASN A 30 -7.74 -1.07 -1.90
C ASN A 30 -6.70 -0.41 -2.84
N TRP A 31 -5.51 -1.01 -2.98
CA TRP A 31 -4.39 -0.49 -3.76
C TRP A 31 -4.78 -0.17 -5.21
N ASN A 32 -5.64 -0.99 -5.82
CA ASN A 32 -6.02 -0.87 -7.23
C ASN A 32 -7.41 -0.26 -7.44
N ARG A 33 -8.00 0.38 -6.42
CA ARG A 33 -9.35 0.98 -6.50
C ARG A 33 -9.36 2.48 -6.80
N GLY A 34 -8.19 3.11 -6.83
CA GLY A 34 -8.01 4.53 -7.16
C GLY A 34 -7.53 4.76 -8.58
N ASP A 35 -7.90 3.90 -9.53
CA ASP A 35 -7.59 4.14 -10.94
C ASP A 35 -8.55 5.21 -11.45
N GLU A 36 -8.09 6.46 -11.39
CA GLU A 36 -8.67 7.55 -12.16
C GLU A 36 -8.58 7.11 -13.63
N GLU A 37 -9.72 6.98 -14.30
CA GLU A 37 -9.80 6.42 -15.65
C GLU A 37 -8.79 7.15 -16.54
N LEU A 38 -7.74 6.45 -16.99
CA LEU A 38 -6.60 7.04 -17.69
C LEU A 38 -7.10 7.94 -18.82
N ARG A 39 -6.97 9.26 -18.65
CA ARG A 39 -7.46 10.19 -19.65
C ARG A 39 -6.56 10.07 -20.87
N THR A 40 -7.16 10.17 -22.05
CA THR A 40 -6.42 10.09 -23.32
C THR A 40 -5.30 11.13 -23.43
N GLU A 41 -5.41 12.24 -22.72
CA GLU A 41 -4.36 13.25 -22.61
C GLU A 41 -3.13 12.80 -21.81
N ASP A 42 -3.33 12.01 -20.75
CA ASP A 42 -2.24 11.51 -19.90
C ASP A 42 -1.41 10.46 -20.67
N VAL A 43 -2.08 9.60 -21.45
CA VAL A 43 -1.43 8.63 -22.35
C VAL A 43 -0.62 9.33 -23.46
N ARG A 44 -1.17 10.40 -24.05
CA ARG A 44 -0.48 11.17 -25.09
C ARG A 44 0.74 11.90 -24.54
N TRP A 45 0.65 12.46 -23.33
CA TRP A 45 1.77 13.13 -22.68
C TRP A 45 2.91 12.16 -22.39
N ALA A 46 2.62 10.98 -21.82
CA ALA A 46 3.63 9.95 -21.56
C ALA A 46 4.36 9.51 -22.85
N ALA A 47 3.62 9.32 -23.95
CA ALA A 47 4.21 8.96 -25.24
C ALA A 47 5.05 10.07 -25.87
N GLU A 48 4.84 11.33 -25.52
CA GLU A 48 5.68 12.45 -25.98
C GLU A 48 6.92 12.60 -25.08
N GLU A 49 6.84 12.34 -23.78
CA GLU A 49 8.02 12.30 -22.90
C GLU A 49 9.02 11.23 -23.33
N ASP A 50 8.56 10.00 -23.60
CA ASP A 50 9.43 8.91 -24.07
C ASP A 50 10.21 9.30 -25.33
N LYS A 51 9.55 10.00 -26.27
CA LYS A 51 10.20 10.48 -27.51
C LYS A 51 11.24 11.56 -27.23
N VAL A 52 10.96 12.47 -26.30
CA VAL A 52 11.89 13.55 -25.93
C VAL A 52 13.13 12.96 -25.26
N GLU A 53 12.95 11.96 -24.38
CA GLU A 53 14.06 11.27 -23.70
C GLU A 53 14.90 10.44 -24.68
N GLU A 54 14.29 9.76 -25.64
CA GLU A 54 15.01 8.98 -26.66
C GLU A 54 15.77 9.85 -27.68
N THR A 55 15.39 11.13 -27.81
CA THR A 55 16.03 12.09 -28.74
C THR A 55 17.12 12.94 -28.07
N LEU A 56 17.36 12.77 -26.76
CA LEU A 56 18.34 13.49 -25.93
C LEU A 56 19.69 12.73 -25.84
#